data_AF-A0A1A8MJV2-F1
#
_entry.id   AF-A0A1A8MJV2-F1
#
_cell.length_a   1.000
_cell.length_b   1.000
_cell.length_c   1.000
_cell.angle_alpha   90.00
_cell.angle_beta   90.00
_cell.angle_gamma   90.00
#
_symmetry.space_group_name_H-M   'P 1'
#
loop_
_entity.id
_entity.type
_entity.pdbx_description
1 polymer ?
#
loop_
_entity_poly.entity_id
_entity_poly.type
_entity_poly.pdbx_seq_one_letter_code
_entity_poly.pdbx_strand_id
1 'polypeptide(L)'
;HGTPGLSSTCQIRIQVLSSSRSAPKPNVLSMTLNTVEGAAPGSVIGSVRPVNQHEPAVLEGQVTYLVVGGTDQDGTFMVDRLKGDVYLVRELDYEKGSRYTLHIEVSDFSQAFPISQLVKLDINVQDSNDHAP
;
A
#
# COMPACT_ATOMS: atom_id res chain seq x y z
N HIS A 1 41.64 -37.28 -11.34
CA HIS A 1 41.38 -36.10 -12.18
C HIS A 1 39.88 -36.09 -12.51
N GLY A 2 39.04 -35.09 -12.20
CA GLY A 2 39.17 -33.86 -11.39
C GLY A 2 37.75 -33.24 -11.22
N THR A 3 37.48 -32.54 -10.12
CA THR A 3 36.20 -31.83 -9.82
C THR A 3 36.21 -30.39 -10.39
N PRO A 4 35.10 -29.60 -10.37
CA PRO A 4 33.73 -29.82 -9.85
C PRO A 4 32.67 -29.72 -11.01
N GLY A 5 31.38 -29.36 -10.88
CA GLY A 5 30.54 -28.93 -9.74
C GLY A 5 29.12 -28.42 -10.11
N LEU A 6 28.36 -28.03 -9.08
CA LEU A 6 27.21 -27.10 -9.05
C LEU A 6 25.96 -27.38 -9.92
N SER A 7 25.17 -28.37 -9.52
CA SER A 7 23.71 -28.36 -9.76
C SER A 7 23.01 -27.42 -8.78
N SER A 8 22.75 -26.17 -9.19
CA SER A 8 21.98 -25.21 -8.37
C SER A 8 20.46 -25.45 -8.50
N THR A 9 19.89 -26.21 -7.58
CA THR A 9 18.43 -26.37 -7.48
C THR A 9 17.81 -25.16 -6.76
N CYS A 10 17.18 -24.25 -7.51
CA CYS A 10 16.44 -23.14 -6.92
C CYS A 10 15.06 -23.61 -6.44
N GLN A 11 14.78 -23.52 -5.13
CA GLN A 11 13.48 -23.87 -4.57
C GLN A 11 12.50 -22.70 -4.70
N ILE A 12 11.69 -22.71 -5.76
CA ILE A 12 10.60 -21.74 -5.95
C ILE A 12 9.47 -22.07 -4.96
N ARG A 13 9.40 -21.30 -3.86
CA ARG A 13 8.40 -21.48 -2.79
C ARG A 13 7.17 -20.60 -3.08
N ILE A 14 6.26 -21.10 -3.91
CA ILE A 14 5.04 -20.35 -4.30
C ILE A 14 4.05 -20.32 -3.14
N GLN A 15 3.97 -19.19 -2.42
CA GLN A 15 3.00 -18.98 -1.35
C GLN A 15 1.74 -18.29 -1.90
N VAL A 16 0.80 -19.09 -2.40
CA VAL A 16 -0.49 -18.61 -2.92
C VAL A 16 -1.43 -18.30 -1.76
N LEU A 17 -1.67 -17.02 -1.48
CA LEU A 17 -2.71 -16.60 -0.53
C LEU A 17 -4.03 -16.34 -1.28
N SER A 18 -5.02 -17.20 -0.99
CA SER A 18 -6.42 -17.16 -1.43
C SER A 18 -6.68 -17.09 -2.94
N SER A 19 -6.65 -18.27 -3.58
CA SER A 19 -7.24 -18.48 -4.90
C SER A 19 -8.76 -18.66 -4.84
N SER A 20 -9.54 -17.73 -5.42
CA SER A 20 -10.90 -18.00 -5.90
C SER A 20 -11.03 -17.63 -7.38
N ARG A 21 -10.95 -18.67 -8.22
CA ARG A 21 -10.95 -18.67 -9.69
C ARG A 21 -12.06 -17.80 -10.31
N SER A 22 -11.72 -16.65 -10.91
CA SER A 22 -12.43 -16.10 -12.08
C SER A 22 -11.72 -14.92 -12.77
N ALA A 23 -11.48 -15.05 -14.09
CA ALA A 23 -10.96 -14.05 -15.05
C ALA A 23 -9.52 -13.48 -14.80
N PRO A 24 -8.81 -13.02 -15.85
CA PRO A 24 -7.63 -12.18 -15.71
C PRO A 24 -8.04 -10.78 -15.25
N LYS A 25 -8.38 -10.67 -13.97
CA LYS A 25 -8.69 -9.38 -13.35
C LYS A 25 -7.40 -8.57 -13.22
N PRO A 26 -7.42 -7.24 -13.44
CA PRO A 26 -6.32 -6.40 -12.96
C PRO A 26 -6.15 -6.67 -11.47
N ASN A 27 -4.90 -6.80 -11.02
CA ASN A 27 -4.56 -7.25 -9.66
C ASN A 27 -4.80 -6.12 -8.63
N VAL A 28 -6.03 -5.62 -8.54
CA VAL A 28 -6.36 -4.44 -7.73
C VAL A 28 -6.53 -4.87 -6.27
N LEU A 29 -5.55 -4.51 -5.42
CA LEU A 29 -5.71 -4.60 -3.98
C LEU A 29 -6.67 -3.52 -3.50
N SER A 30 -7.45 -3.81 -2.47
CA SER A 30 -8.26 -2.81 -1.76
C SER A 30 -7.89 -2.80 -0.29
N MET A 31 -7.63 -1.62 0.25
CA MET A 31 -7.23 -1.39 1.63
C MET A 31 -8.09 -0.29 2.24
N THR A 32 -8.29 -0.33 3.55
CA THR A 32 -9.00 0.71 4.30
C THR A 32 -8.13 1.22 5.43
N LEU A 33 -8.09 2.54 5.61
CA LEU A 33 -7.50 3.21 6.77
C LEU A 33 -8.55 4.09 7.45
N ASN A 34 -8.37 4.28 8.75
CA ASN A 34 -9.22 5.11 9.59
C ASN A 34 -8.36 6.22 10.19
N THR A 35 -8.85 7.45 10.15
CA THR A 35 -8.19 8.64 10.70
C THR A 35 -9.23 9.50 11.39
N VAL A 36 -8.85 10.30 12.38
CA VAL A 36 -9.76 11.24 13.06
C VAL A 36 -9.65 12.63 12.45
N GLU A 37 -10.72 13.42 12.47
CA GLU A 37 -10.69 14.78 11.89
C GLU A 37 -9.70 15.72 12.61
N GLY A 38 -9.53 15.56 13.92
CA GLY A 38 -8.55 16.31 14.72
C GLY A 38 -7.08 15.89 14.53
N ALA A 39 -6.77 15.09 13.51
CA ALA A 39 -5.40 14.65 13.24
C ALA A 39 -4.54 15.81 12.72
N ALA A 40 -3.38 16.03 13.36
CA ALA A 40 -2.47 17.09 12.97
C ALA A 40 -1.84 16.84 11.58
N PRO A 41 -1.74 17.87 10.71
CA PRO A 41 -0.94 17.81 9.49
C PRO A 41 0.51 17.38 9.77
N GLY A 42 1.04 16.49 8.93
CA GLY A 42 2.32 15.81 9.09
C GLY A 42 2.24 14.47 9.82
N SER A 43 1.10 14.10 10.41
CA SER A 43 0.91 12.79 11.06
C SER A 43 0.83 11.63 10.06
N VAL A 44 1.27 10.44 10.48
CA VAL A 44 1.09 9.19 9.73
C VAL A 44 -0.27 8.58 10.08
N ILE A 45 -1.12 8.36 9.08
CA ILE A 45 -2.45 7.73 9.25
C ILE A 45 -2.43 6.22 8.97
N GLY A 46 -1.35 5.69 8.39
CA GLY A 46 -1.17 4.26 8.14
C GLY A 46 -0.09 3.99 7.10
N SER A 47 -0.10 2.78 6.52
CA SER A 47 0.81 2.42 5.42
C SER A 47 0.09 1.50 4.42
N VAL A 48 0.48 1.58 3.15
CA VAL A 48 -0.05 0.73 2.05
C VAL A 48 0.81 -0.51 1.80
N ARG A 49 1.64 -0.91 2.77
CA ARG A 49 2.43 -2.14 2.68
C ARG A 49 1.51 -3.36 2.79
N PRO A 50 1.74 -4.43 2.00
CA PRO A 50 0.98 -5.67 2.14
C PRO A 50 1.20 -6.32 3.52
N VAL A 51 0.13 -6.39 4.33
CA VAL A 51 0.13 -6.93 5.71
C VAL A 51 0.74 -8.34 5.84
N ASN A 52 0.72 -9.14 4.76
CA ASN A 52 1.23 -10.50 4.74
C ASN A 52 2.72 -10.64 4.33
N GLN A 53 3.43 -9.55 4.04
CA GLN A 53 4.88 -9.59 3.87
C GLN A 53 5.58 -9.53 5.24
N HIS A 54 5.46 -10.64 5.97
CA HIS A 54 6.22 -10.90 7.20
C HIS A 54 7.68 -11.31 6.93
N GLU A 55 8.17 -11.02 5.72
CA GLU A 55 9.55 -11.23 5.27
C GLU A 55 10.35 -9.94 5.51
N PRO A 56 11.52 -10.01 6.17
CA PRO A 56 12.37 -8.85 6.37
C PRO A 56 12.97 -8.41 5.03
N ALA A 57 12.93 -7.11 4.76
CA ALA A 57 13.42 -6.47 3.53
C ALA A 57 12.66 -6.84 2.25
N VAL A 58 11.47 -6.22 2.08
CA VAL A 58 11.31 -5.41 0.86
C VAL A 58 12.48 -4.42 0.85
N LEU A 59 13.45 -4.64 -0.05
CA LEU A 59 14.69 -3.86 -0.07
C LEU A 59 14.35 -2.39 -0.32
N GLU A 60 14.79 -1.50 0.58
CA GLU A 60 14.47 -0.08 0.52
C GLU A 60 14.89 0.50 -0.85
N GLY A 61 13.92 1.03 -1.60
CA GLY A 61 14.14 1.56 -2.95
C GLY A 61 13.88 0.59 -4.12
N GLN A 62 13.59 -0.70 -3.87
CA GLN A 62 13.12 -1.61 -4.93
C GLN A 62 11.61 -1.57 -5.15
N VAL A 63 10.81 -1.22 -4.14
CA VAL A 63 9.38 -0.96 -4.31
C VAL A 63 9.13 0.53 -4.26
N THR A 64 8.31 1.05 -5.17
CA THR A 64 7.93 2.46 -5.22
C THR A 64 6.42 2.63 -5.25
N TYR A 65 5.93 3.56 -4.42
CA TYR A 65 4.52 3.91 -4.29
C TYR A 65 4.26 5.26 -4.97
N LEU A 66 3.22 5.35 -5.79
CA LEU A 66 2.82 6.58 -6.49
C LEU A 66 1.31 6.76 -6.45
N VAL A 67 0.82 7.90 -5.96
CA VAL A 67 -0.60 8.25 -6.08
C VAL A 67 -0.88 8.62 -7.53
N VAL A 68 -1.70 7.81 -8.21
CA VAL A 68 -2.07 7.98 -9.64
C VAL A 68 -3.49 8.54 -9.83
N GLY A 69 -4.23 8.75 -8.74
CA GLY A 69 -5.53 9.42 -8.75
C GLY A 69 -6.30 9.18 -7.46
N GLY A 70 -7.57 9.60 -7.41
CA GLY A 70 -8.41 9.45 -6.23
C GLY A 70 -9.59 10.43 -6.21
N THR A 71 -10.27 10.51 -5.07
CA THR A 71 -11.22 11.58 -4.74
C THR A 71 -10.55 12.76 -4.04
N ASP A 72 -9.34 12.58 -3.51
CA ASP A 72 -8.54 13.67 -2.94
C ASP A 72 -7.98 14.56 -4.06
N GLN A 73 -8.70 15.63 -4.38
CA GLN A 73 -8.28 16.66 -5.35
C GLN A 73 -7.45 17.77 -4.69
N ASP A 74 -7.52 17.86 -3.36
CA ASP A 74 -6.94 18.93 -2.54
C ASP A 74 -5.51 18.64 -2.07
N GLY A 75 -4.99 17.44 -2.35
CA GLY A 75 -3.69 16.99 -1.82
C GLY A 75 -3.70 16.87 -0.30
N THR A 76 -4.84 16.43 0.26
CA THR A 76 -5.06 16.20 1.69
C THR A 76 -4.14 15.09 2.21
N PHE A 77 -3.84 14.09 1.39
CA PHE A 77 -3.00 12.95 1.74
C PHE A 77 -1.79 12.83 0.81
N MET A 78 -0.68 12.32 1.37
CA MET A 78 0.54 12.01 0.62
C MET A 78 1.04 10.62 1.00
N VAL A 79 1.63 9.90 0.04
CA VAL A 79 2.22 8.57 0.26
C VAL A 79 3.73 8.67 0.09
N ASP A 80 4.49 8.14 1.05
CA ASP A 80 5.94 8.01 0.94
C ASP A 80 6.29 7.11 -0.25
N ARG A 81 7.04 7.64 -1.21
CA ARG A 81 7.41 6.89 -2.42
C ARG A 81 8.22 5.63 -2.12
N LEU A 82 8.99 5.58 -1.04
CA LEU A 82 9.90 4.47 -0.71
C LEU A 82 9.32 3.58 0.40
N LYS A 83 8.68 4.18 1.40
CA LYS A 83 8.13 3.48 2.57
C LYS A 83 6.68 3.05 2.39
N GLY A 84 5.92 3.69 1.52
CA GLY A 84 4.47 3.47 1.43
C GLY A 84 3.71 3.93 2.69
N ASP A 85 4.32 4.78 3.50
CA ASP A 85 3.68 5.38 4.68
C ASP A 85 2.73 6.49 4.20
N VAL A 86 1.50 6.54 4.72
CA VAL A 86 0.48 7.51 4.31
C VAL A 86 0.45 8.64 5.34
N TYR A 87 0.78 9.84 4.90
CA TYR A 87 0.77 11.06 5.69
C TYR A 87 -0.48 11.89 5.42
N LEU A 88 -0.97 12.54 6.47
CA LEU A 88 -1.88 13.65 6.36
C LEU A 88 -1.12 14.95 6.07
N VAL A 89 -1.53 15.72 5.07
CA VAL A 89 -0.86 16.97 4.64
C VAL A 89 -1.68 18.21 5.02
N ARG A 90 -3.01 18.07 5.13
CA ARG A 90 -3.95 19.15 5.43
C ARG A 90 -4.86 18.73 6.58
N GLU A 91 -5.42 19.69 7.30
CA GLU A 91 -6.38 19.40 8.38
C GLU A 91 -7.61 18.69 7.81
N LEU A 92 -8.12 17.71 8.55
CA LEU A 92 -9.34 17.00 8.21
C LEU A 92 -10.54 17.69 8.86
N ASP A 93 -11.69 17.49 8.25
CA ASP A 93 -12.96 18.06 8.67
C ASP A 93 -14.04 17.09 8.23
N TYR A 94 -14.70 16.44 9.19
CA TYR A 94 -15.65 15.38 8.92
C TYR A 94 -16.90 15.90 8.18
N GLU A 95 -17.30 17.15 8.44
CA GLU A 95 -18.42 17.81 7.75
C GLU A 95 -18.10 18.10 6.28
N LYS A 96 -16.84 18.44 5.96
CA LYS A 96 -16.38 18.64 4.57
C LYS A 96 -16.14 17.32 3.83
N GLY A 97 -15.63 16.30 4.52
CA GLY A 97 -15.20 15.06 3.87
C GLY A 97 -15.00 13.90 4.85
N SER A 98 -16.05 13.09 5.04
CA SER A 98 -15.98 11.89 5.88
C SER A 98 -15.24 10.71 5.24
N ARG A 99 -15.03 10.72 3.92
CA ARG A 99 -14.41 9.59 3.22
C ARG A 99 -13.70 9.97 1.92
N TYR A 100 -12.48 9.44 1.77
CA TYR A 100 -11.62 9.65 0.62
C TYR A 100 -11.22 8.31 -0.02
N THR A 101 -10.77 8.36 -1.27
CA THR A 101 -10.17 7.23 -1.96
C THR A 101 -8.89 7.70 -2.65
N LEU A 102 -7.78 6.99 -2.46
CA LEU A 102 -6.57 7.11 -3.25
C LEU A 102 -6.40 5.87 -4.13
N HIS A 103 -5.97 6.07 -5.37
CA HIS A 103 -5.47 5.03 -6.25
C HIS A 103 -3.95 5.14 -6.28
N ILE A 104 -3.27 4.10 -5.81
CA ILE A 104 -1.83 4.08 -5.60
C ILE A 104 -1.25 2.97 -6.46
N GLU A 105 -0.37 3.32 -7.40
CA GLU A 105 0.43 2.35 -8.13
C GLU A 105 1.64 1.96 -7.28
N VAL A 106 1.81 0.65 -7.09
CA VAL A 106 2.92 0.02 -6.40
C VAL A 106 3.73 -0.72 -7.46
N SER A 107 4.92 -0.23 -7.76
CA SER A 107 5.84 -0.86 -8.72
C SER A 107 7.01 -1.48 -7.98
N ASP A 108 7.19 -2.78 -8.15
CA ASP A 108 8.26 -3.60 -7.56
C ASP A 108 9.29 -3.97 -8.62
N PHE A 109 10.51 -3.48 -8.42
CA PHE A 109 11.70 -3.64 -9.25
C PHE A 109 12.70 -4.65 -8.65
N SER A 110 12.30 -5.44 -7.64
CA SER A 110 13.16 -6.50 -7.05
C SER A 110 13.40 -7.68 -8.00
N GLN A 111 12.55 -7.83 -9.01
CA GLN A 111 12.58 -8.92 -10.00
C GLN A 111 13.11 -8.44 -11.36
N ALA A 112 13.61 -9.37 -12.17
CA ALA A 112 14.15 -9.08 -13.50
C ALA A 112 13.10 -8.50 -14.49
N PHE A 113 11.82 -8.71 -14.19
CA PHE A 113 10.70 -8.04 -14.82
C PHE A 113 9.95 -7.26 -13.74
N PRO A 114 9.83 -5.92 -13.84
CA PRO A 114 9.12 -5.16 -12.84
C PRO A 114 7.63 -5.49 -12.86
N ILE A 115 7.03 -5.61 -11.67
CA ILE A 115 5.60 -5.84 -11.52
C ILE A 115 4.94 -4.57 -10.96
N SER A 116 3.91 -4.08 -11.64
CA SER A 116 3.13 -2.92 -11.20
C SER A 116 1.74 -3.38 -10.78
N GLN A 117 1.28 -2.85 -9.64
CA GLN A 117 0.01 -3.22 -9.02
C GLN A 117 -0.76 -1.98 -8.59
N LEU A 118 -2.06 -1.92 -8.87
CA LEU A 118 -2.90 -0.83 -8.40
C LEU A 118 -3.51 -1.19 -7.04
N VAL A 119 -3.39 -0.28 -6.08
CA VAL A 119 -3.99 -0.37 -4.75
C VAL A 119 -5.05 0.73 -4.63
N LYS A 120 -6.30 0.35 -4.38
CA LYS A 120 -7.35 1.27 -3.96
C LYS A 120 -7.33 1.39 -2.43
N LEU A 121 -6.92 2.55 -1.93
CA LEU A 121 -6.96 2.88 -0.52
C LEU A 121 -8.22 3.72 -0.24
N ASP A 122 -9.14 3.20 0.56
CA ASP A 122 -10.30 3.92 1.10
C ASP A 122 -9.91 4.50 2.48
N ILE A 123 -10.09 5.80 2.71
CA ILE A 123 -9.73 6.47 3.95
C ILE A 123 -11.01 7.01 4.58
N ASN A 124 -11.39 6.47 5.73
CA ASN A 124 -12.56 6.93 6.47
C ASN A 124 -12.12 7.91 7.57
N VAL A 125 -12.57 9.15 7.48
CA VAL A 125 -12.45 10.13 8.56
C VAL A 125 -13.53 9.81 9.60
N GLN A 126 -13.13 9.70 10.85
CA GLN A 126 -14.01 9.61 11.99
C GLN A 126 -14.14 10.98 12.64
N ASP A 127 -15.37 11.35 12.95
CA ASP A 127 -15.68 12.50 13.80
C ASP A 127 -14.96 12.33 15.15
N SER A 128 -14.35 13.40 15.65
CA SER A 128 -13.53 13.34 16.87
C SER A 128 -14.35 13.04 18.14
N ASN A 129 -15.68 13.04 18.04
CA ASN A 129 -16.63 12.81 19.12
C ASN A 129 -17.33 11.44 19.03
N ASP A 130 -17.10 10.62 17.99
CA ASP A 130 -17.72 9.29 17.81
C ASP A 130 -17.03 8.16 18.61
N HIS A 131 -16.24 8.51 19.63
CA HIS A 131 -15.69 7.55 20.60
C HIS A 131 -16.44 7.65 21.94
N ALA A 132 -17.75 7.42 21.87
CA ALA A 132 -18.64 7.28 23.02
C ALA A 132 -18.65 5.83 23.56
N PRO A 133 -18.85 5.61 24.87
CA PRO A 133 -18.34 4.44 25.61
C PRO A 133 -19.20 3.17 25.59
#